data_AF-A0A9E3U5B7-F1
#
_entry.id   AF-A0A9E3U5B7-F1
#
_cell.length_a   1.000
_cell.length_b   1.000
_cell.length_c   1.000
_cell.angle_alpha   90.00
_cell.angle_beta   90.00
_cell.angle_gamma   90.00
#
_symmetry.space_group_name_H-M   'P 1'
#
loop_
_entity.id
_entity.type
_entity.pdbx_description
1 polymer ?
#
loop_
_entity_poly.entity_id
_entity_poly.type
_entity_poly.pdbx_seq_one_letter_code
_entity_poly.pdbx_strand_id
1 'polypeptide(L)'
;MRGPYRTPEPPLDDALPPPKDVGARRSSHPRMGARGAVALLAGASAVVNLHEHGFVITGWFAKPAEILFDDVDAVYFDFEGLVPRPPQIDLVTFDGRHAILPRDLHDLDRVVAALEREVTRPVVARAKEAAARGEPLRFGPLGVEREGIVLHGKPLAWKDLRRVHAERDAFVFHAFGHDGRFGGVRLALVPHPRALLAVLRMHTKVVMKGLELPG
;
A
#
# COMPACT_ATOMS: atom_id res chain seq x y z
N MET A 1 42.31 -46.24 -23.93
CA MET A 1 42.32 -46.14 -22.45
C MET A 1 40.97 -45.62 -21.99
N ARG A 2 40.38 -46.25 -20.97
CA ARG A 2 39.06 -45.92 -20.37
C ARG A 2 39.14 -44.68 -19.48
N GLY A 3 38.05 -43.92 -19.38
CA GLY A 3 37.77 -42.96 -18.30
C GLY A 3 36.44 -42.21 -18.51
N PRO A 4 35.66 -41.89 -17.46
CA PRO A 4 34.21 -42.14 -17.42
C PRO A 4 33.31 -40.90 -17.18
N TYR A 5 31.99 -41.13 -17.26
CA TYR A 5 30.85 -40.25 -16.93
C TYR A 5 30.38 -39.23 -18.01
N ARG A 6 29.34 -39.67 -18.75
CA ARG A 6 28.29 -38.78 -19.26
C ARG A 6 27.42 -38.33 -18.08
N THR A 7 27.29 -37.03 -17.91
CA THR A 7 26.18 -36.39 -17.21
C THR A 7 25.33 -35.71 -18.29
N PRO A 8 23.98 -35.82 -18.28
CA PRO A 8 23.15 -35.17 -19.29
C PRO A 8 23.30 -33.64 -19.19
N GLU A 9 23.38 -32.99 -20.36
CA GLU A 9 23.35 -31.53 -20.49
C GLU A 9 22.07 -30.97 -19.85
N PRO A 10 22.15 -29.99 -18.93
CA PRO A 10 21.01 -29.16 -18.61
C PRO A 10 20.75 -28.22 -19.80
N PRO A 11 19.48 -27.87 -20.09
CA PRO A 11 19.17 -26.95 -21.17
C PRO A 11 19.80 -25.58 -20.93
N LEU A 12 20.31 -24.99 -22.01
CA LEU A 12 20.78 -23.61 -22.08
C LEU A 12 19.67 -22.63 -21.64
N ASP A 13 20.14 -21.52 -21.07
CA ASP A 13 19.43 -20.30 -20.67
C ASP A 13 18.69 -20.31 -19.32
N ASP A 14 19.39 -19.78 -18.31
CA ASP A 14 18.86 -18.72 -17.45
C ASP A 14 20.06 -17.88 -16.95
N ALA A 15 20.51 -16.96 -17.80
CA ALA A 15 21.31 -15.85 -17.31
C ALA A 15 20.43 -15.03 -16.35
N LEU A 16 20.66 -15.18 -15.04
CA LEU A 16 20.12 -14.28 -14.02
C LEU A 16 20.27 -12.82 -14.50
N PRO A 17 19.20 -12.02 -14.55
CA PRO A 17 19.35 -10.63 -14.91
C PRO A 17 20.25 -9.95 -13.87
N PRO A 18 21.19 -9.09 -14.30
CA PRO A 18 22.08 -8.41 -13.37
C PRO A 18 21.27 -7.57 -12.37
N PRO A 19 21.75 -7.41 -11.12
CA PRO A 19 21.06 -6.63 -10.11
C PRO A 19 20.85 -5.21 -10.65
N LYS A 20 19.58 -4.86 -10.84
CA LYS A 20 19.18 -3.55 -11.35
C LYS A 20 19.23 -2.55 -10.20
N ASP A 21 19.98 -1.48 -10.41
CA ASP A 21 20.22 -0.38 -9.47
C ASP A 21 19.01 -0.05 -8.58
N VAL A 22 19.23 -0.13 -7.26
CA VAL A 22 18.27 0.21 -6.22
C VAL A 22 18.23 1.73 -6.08
N GLY A 23 17.68 2.40 -7.09
CA GLY A 23 17.48 3.85 -7.14
C GLY A 23 16.04 4.16 -7.50
N ALA A 24 15.28 4.68 -6.54
CA ALA A 24 13.96 5.30 -6.71
C ALA A 24 12.98 4.53 -7.63
N ARG A 25 12.32 3.48 -7.10
CA ARG A 25 11.11 2.94 -7.74
C ARG A 25 10.04 4.03 -7.72
N ARG A 26 9.78 4.66 -8.87
CA ARG A 26 8.58 5.46 -9.11
C ARG A 26 7.39 4.51 -9.11
N SER A 27 6.48 4.67 -8.14
CA SER A 27 5.19 3.98 -8.18
C SER A 27 4.47 4.31 -9.48
N SER A 28 4.25 3.30 -10.31
CA SER A 28 3.61 3.39 -11.62
C SER A 28 2.09 3.30 -11.49
N HIS A 29 1.50 4.14 -10.64
CA HIS A 29 0.04 4.31 -10.61
C HIS A 29 -0.37 5.48 -11.51
N PRO A 30 -0.78 5.22 -12.78
CA PRO A 30 -1.42 6.23 -13.59
C PRO A 30 -2.80 6.60 -13.01
N ARG A 31 -3.02 7.91 -13.05
CA ARG A 31 -4.23 8.74 -12.89
C ARG A 31 -5.58 8.01 -12.93
N MET A 32 -6.47 8.44 -12.01
CA MET A 32 -7.93 8.36 -12.16
C MET A 32 -8.35 8.55 -13.62
N GLY A 33 -8.98 7.52 -14.19
CA GLY A 33 -9.56 7.54 -15.51
C GLY A 33 -9.44 6.18 -16.18
N ALA A 34 -10.56 5.48 -16.28
CA ALA A 34 -10.75 4.16 -16.88
C ALA A 34 -10.38 2.95 -16.00
N ARG A 35 -11.39 2.12 -15.79
CA ARG A 35 -11.31 0.69 -15.45
C ARG A 35 -10.50 -0.04 -16.54
N GLY A 36 -9.18 0.14 -16.59
CA GLY A 36 -8.29 -0.77 -17.32
C GLY A 36 -8.45 -2.16 -16.71
N ALA A 37 -8.55 -3.20 -17.54
CA ALA A 37 -8.96 -4.55 -17.16
C ALA A 37 -8.28 -5.05 -15.86
N VAL A 38 -8.96 -4.83 -14.73
CA VAL A 38 -8.53 -5.31 -13.42
C VAL A 38 -9.01 -6.75 -13.32
N ALA A 39 -8.09 -7.71 -13.32
CA ALA A 39 -8.41 -9.06 -12.88
C ALA A 39 -8.76 -8.99 -11.39
N LEU A 40 -10.06 -9.04 -11.08
CA LEU A 40 -10.57 -9.01 -9.71
C LEU A 40 -10.53 -10.44 -9.17
N LEU A 41 -9.56 -10.72 -8.31
CA LEU A 41 -9.24 -12.12 -7.95
C LEU A 41 -10.09 -12.70 -6.82
N ALA A 42 -10.96 -11.92 -6.18
CA ALA A 42 -11.78 -12.42 -5.07
C ALA A 42 -13.12 -11.70 -4.91
N GLY A 43 -14.17 -12.50 -4.66
CA GLY A 43 -15.49 -12.11 -4.17
C GLY A 43 -15.83 -12.91 -2.89
N ALA A 44 -17.09 -12.86 -2.43
CA ALA A 44 -17.57 -13.37 -1.12
C ALA A 44 -17.40 -14.89 -0.83
N SER A 45 -16.61 -15.61 -1.62
CA SER A 45 -16.35 -17.05 -1.43
C SER A 45 -14.89 -17.43 -1.77
N ALA A 46 -13.97 -16.48 -1.69
CA ALA A 46 -12.55 -16.75 -1.90
C ALA A 46 -11.92 -17.37 -0.65
N VAL A 47 -11.12 -18.43 -0.85
CA VAL A 47 -10.27 -19.00 0.21
C VAL A 47 -8.88 -18.38 0.05
N VAL A 48 -8.34 -17.87 1.14
CA VAL A 48 -7.00 -17.28 1.19
C VAL A 48 -6.13 -18.18 2.05
N ASN A 49 -5.13 -18.80 1.44
CA ASN A 49 -4.13 -19.59 2.14
C ASN A 49 -2.86 -18.75 2.32
N LEU A 50 -2.44 -18.59 3.56
CA LEU A 50 -1.19 -17.91 3.91
C LEU A 50 -0.03 -18.90 3.83
N HIS A 51 1.00 -18.53 3.09
CA HIS A 51 2.28 -19.24 2.99
C HIS A 51 3.40 -18.37 3.55
N GLU A 52 4.61 -18.93 3.64
CA GLU A 52 5.77 -18.24 4.21
C GLU A 52 6.09 -16.92 3.48
N HIS A 53 5.94 -16.90 2.14
CA HIS A 53 6.35 -15.77 1.29
C HIS A 53 5.18 -15.06 0.59
N GLY A 54 3.94 -15.40 0.90
CA GLY A 54 2.79 -14.77 0.27
C GLY A 54 1.47 -15.48 0.52
N PHE A 55 0.54 -15.28 -0.40
CA PHE A 55 -0.80 -15.83 -0.34
C PHE A 55 -1.16 -16.56 -1.61
N VAL A 56 -1.95 -17.62 -1.47
CA VAL A 56 -2.69 -18.21 -2.57
C VAL A 56 -4.17 -17.94 -2.37
N ILE A 57 -4.76 -17.21 -3.32
CA ILE A 57 -6.18 -16.87 -3.33
C ILE A 57 -6.88 -17.80 -4.33
N THR A 58 -7.83 -18.59 -3.85
CA THR A 58 -8.65 -19.46 -4.69
C THR A 58 -10.09 -18.97 -4.69
N GLY A 59 -10.61 -18.62 -5.86
CA GLY A 59 -12.02 -18.28 -6.06
C GLY A 59 -12.79 -19.45 -6.65
N TRP A 60 -14.11 -19.49 -6.44
CA TRP A 60 -14.98 -20.56 -6.93
C TRP A 60 -14.92 -20.78 -8.46
N PHE A 61 -14.69 -19.71 -9.24
CA PHE A 61 -14.60 -19.76 -10.70
C PHE A 61 -13.26 -19.26 -11.26
N ALA A 62 -12.29 -18.98 -10.39
CA ALA A 62 -11.01 -18.40 -10.78
C ALA A 62 -9.88 -19.41 -10.61
N LYS A 63 -8.88 -19.35 -11.51
CA LYS A 63 -7.62 -20.06 -11.27
C LYS A 63 -7.02 -19.55 -9.95
N PRO A 64 -6.40 -20.43 -9.14
CA PRO A 64 -5.61 -20.00 -7.99
C PRO A 64 -4.63 -18.89 -8.40
N ALA A 65 -4.62 -17.82 -7.63
CA ALA A 65 -3.72 -16.70 -7.85
C ALA A 65 -2.75 -16.62 -6.68
N GLU A 66 -1.46 -16.75 -7.00
CA GLU A 66 -0.39 -16.53 -6.04
C GLU A 66 0.03 -15.06 -6.03
N ILE A 67 0.15 -14.50 -4.84
CA ILE A 67 0.61 -13.13 -4.60
C ILE A 67 1.75 -13.22 -3.57
N LEU A 68 2.98 -13.03 -4.04
CA LEU A 68 4.15 -12.94 -3.17
C LEU A 68 4.16 -11.59 -2.46
N PHE A 69 4.69 -11.55 -1.24
CA PHE A 69 4.84 -10.28 -0.49
C PHE A 69 5.70 -9.27 -1.25
N ASP A 70 6.77 -9.74 -1.88
CA ASP A 70 7.69 -8.90 -2.66
C ASP A 70 7.07 -8.35 -3.96
N ASP A 71 5.99 -8.99 -4.44
CA ASP A 71 5.25 -8.53 -5.61
C ASP A 71 4.22 -7.45 -5.28
N VAL A 72 3.93 -7.20 -3.99
CA VAL A 72 2.95 -6.20 -3.56
C VAL A 72 3.52 -4.79 -3.76
N ASP A 73 2.90 -4.04 -4.67
CA ASP A 73 3.20 -2.63 -4.93
C ASP A 73 2.43 -1.71 -3.98
N ALA A 74 1.14 -2.00 -3.75
CA ALA A 74 0.29 -1.21 -2.88
C ALA A 74 -0.62 -2.07 -1.99
N VAL A 75 -0.78 -1.62 -0.74
CA VAL A 75 -1.79 -2.13 0.17
C VAL A 75 -2.73 -1.01 0.55
N TYR A 76 -4.03 -1.26 0.46
CA TYR A 76 -5.06 -0.38 1.00
C TYR A 76 -5.68 -1.05 2.22
N PHE A 77 -5.84 -0.25 3.27
CA PHE A 77 -6.49 -0.66 4.50
C PHE A 77 -7.59 0.34 4.83
N ASP A 78 -8.75 -0.18 5.21
CA ASP A 78 -9.67 0.58 6.06
C ASP A 78 -9.04 0.72 7.46
N PHE A 79 -8.89 1.94 7.98
CA PHE A 79 -8.69 2.20 9.41
C PHE A 79 -9.93 1.78 10.21
N GLU A 80 -9.73 1.39 11.47
CA GLU A 80 -10.84 1.11 12.38
C GLU A 80 -11.75 2.34 12.51
N GLY A 81 -13.05 2.13 12.30
CA GLY A 81 -14.08 3.14 12.54
C GLY A 81 -14.79 2.91 13.87
N LEU A 82 -15.71 3.81 14.22
CA LEU A 82 -16.52 3.73 15.45
C LEU A 82 -17.31 2.41 15.62
N VAL A 83 -17.59 1.71 14.51
CA VAL A 83 -18.22 0.39 14.54
C VAL A 83 -17.14 -0.66 14.26
N PRO A 84 -16.93 -1.63 15.17
CA PRO A 84 -15.98 -2.71 14.96
C PRO A 84 -16.48 -3.54 13.78
N ARG A 85 -15.83 -3.34 12.62
CA ARG A 85 -16.02 -4.14 11.42
C ARG A 85 -14.62 -4.53 10.96
N PRO A 86 -14.41 -5.78 10.56
CA PRO A 86 -13.12 -6.21 10.03
C PRO A 86 -12.63 -5.27 8.92
N PRO A 87 -11.31 -4.97 8.89
CA PRO A 87 -10.75 -4.13 7.84
C PRO A 87 -10.95 -4.80 6.48
N GLN A 88 -11.23 -4.01 5.46
CA GLN A 88 -11.06 -4.48 4.09
C GLN A 88 -9.62 -4.24 3.67
N ILE A 89 -9.06 -5.24 3.00
CA ILE A 89 -7.68 -5.26 2.58
C ILE A 89 -7.68 -5.45 1.07
N ASP A 90 -7.16 -4.45 0.37
CA ASP A 90 -6.98 -4.49 -1.07
C ASP A 90 -5.47 -4.51 -1.35
N LEU A 91 -5.03 -5.45 -2.18
CA LEU A 91 -3.64 -5.64 -2.57
C LEU A 91 -3.49 -5.40 -4.07
N VAL A 92 -2.53 -4.57 -4.45
CA VAL A 92 -2.14 -4.37 -5.85
C VAL A 92 -0.69 -4.79 -6.02
N THR A 93 -0.43 -5.62 -7.01
CA THR A 93 0.91 -6.11 -7.34
C THR A 93 1.57 -5.23 -8.41
N PHE A 94 2.90 -5.34 -8.57
CA PHE A 94 3.66 -4.58 -9.56
C PHE A 94 3.23 -4.84 -11.01
N ASP A 95 2.67 -6.02 -11.30
CA ASP A 95 2.10 -6.37 -12.60
C ASP A 95 0.67 -5.85 -12.80
N GLY A 96 0.12 -5.13 -11.82
CA GLY A 96 -1.19 -4.50 -11.87
C GLY A 96 -2.36 -5.41 -11.51
N ARG A 97 -2.13 -6.65 -11.05
CA ARG A 97 -3.21 -7.48 -10.50
C ARG A 97 -3.74 -6.87 -9.20
N HIS A 98 -5.03 -7.09 -8.95
CA HIS A 98 -5.72 -6.56 -7.78
C HIS A 98 -6.48 -7.69 -7.07
N ALA A 99 -6.20 -7.86 -5.78
CA ALA A 99 -6.90 -8.79 -4.92
C ALA A 99 -7.59 -8.06 -3.77
N ILE A 100 -8.85 -8.39 -3.54
CA ILE A 100 -9.65 -7.89 -2.43
C ILE A 100 -9.86 -9.04 -1.47
N LEU A 101 -9.34 -8.97 -0.25
CA LEU A 101 -9.50 -10.03 0.72
C LEU A 101 -10.89 -9.96 1.36
N PRO A 102 -11.62 -11.10 1.50
CA PRO A 102 -12.90 -11.12 2.20
C PRO A 102 -12.78 -10.64 3.66
N ARG A 103 -13.76 -9.84 4.11
CA ARG A 103 -13.80 -9.31 5.48
C ARG A 103 -14.05 -10.38 6.54
N ASP A 104 -14.65 -11.50 6.15
CA ASP A 104 -15.03 -12.65 6.97
C ASP A 104 -14.02 -13.80 6.86
N LEU A 105 -12.80 -13.53 6.40
CA LEU A 105 -11.74 -14.52 6.33
C LEU A 105 -11.44 -15.11 7.71
N HIS A 106 -11.54 -16.44 7.82
CA HIS A 106 -11.39 -17.19 9.09
C HIS A 106 -10.10 -16.84 9.86
N ASP A 107 -8.98 -16.64 9.15
CA ASP A 107 -7.67 -16.31 9.72
C ASP A 107 -7.21 -14.88 9.36
N LEU A 108 -8.16 -13.94 9.29
CA LEU A 108 -7.88 -12.55 8.90
C LEU A 108 -6.75 -11.91 9.73
N ASP A 109 -6.74 -12.14 11.05
CA ASP A 109 -5.70 -11.58 11.94
C ASP A 109 -4.30 -12.08 11.59
N ARG A 110 -4.17 -13.35 11.20
CA ARG A 110 -2.87 -13.92 10.76
C ARG A 110 -2.43 -13.30 9.44
N VAL A 111 -3.36 -13.10 8.51
CA VAL A 111 -3.10 -12.45 7.23
C VAL A 111 -2.68 -10.99 7.43
N VAL A 112 -3.39 -10.24 8.28
CA VAL A 112 -3.04 -8.86 8.64
C VAL A 112 -1.66 -8.81 9.28
N ALA A 113 -1.36 -9.71 10.23
CA ALA A 113 -0.05 -9.76 10.88
C ALA A 113 1.09 -10.06 9.89
N ALA A 114 0.85 -10.94 8.92
CA ALA A 114 1.83 -11.26 7.88
C ALA A 114 2.05 -10.07 6.93
N LEU A 115 0.98 -9.44 6.43
CA LEU A 115 1.08 -8.21 5.62
C LEU A 115 1.80 -7.09 6.36
N GLU A 116 1.51 -6.92 7.65
CA GLU A 116 2.19 -5.92 8.48
C GLU A 116 3.68 -6.20 8.60
N ARG A 117 4.06 -7.46 8.80
CA ARG A 117 5.45 -7.84 8.98
C ARG A 117 6.25 -7.72 7.69
N GLU A 118 5.74 -8.29 6.60
CA GLU A 118 6.48 -8.47 5.36
C GLU A 118 6.35 -7.28 4.40
N VAL A 119 5.24 -6.55 4.42
CA VAL A 119 4.97 -5.45 3.47
C VAL A 119 4.94 -4.10 4.18
N THR A 120 4.02 -3.91 5.14
CA THR A 120 3.77 -2.57 5.69
C THR A 120 4.95 -2.04 6.49
N ARG A 121 5.53 -2.81 7.41
CA ARG A 121 6.63 -2.34 8.27
C ARG A 121 7.87 -1.92 7.48
N PRO A 122 8.36 -2.70 6.50
CA PRO A 122 9.46 -2.26 5.63
C PRO A 122 9.15 -0.96 4.89
N VAL A 123 7.93 -0.81 4.35
CA VAL A 123 7.51 0.41 3.64
C VAL A 123 7.46 1.60 4.60
N VAL A 124 6.91 1.44 5.81
CA VAL A 124 6.89 2.48 6.85
C VAL A 124 8.31 2.93 7.21
N ALA A 125 9.23 1.97 7.44
CA ALA A 125 10.61 2.28 7.79
C ALA A 125 11.29 3.11 6.70
N ARG A 126 11.24 2.64 5.45
CA ARG A 126 11.83 3.33 4.29
C ARG A 126 11.20 4.72 4.08
N ALA A 127 9.88 4.84 4.21
CA ALA A 127 9.19 6.12 4.07
C ALA A 127 9.61 7.14 5.14
N LYS A 128 9.75 6.71 6.42
CA LYS A 128 10.23 7.59 7.49
C LYS A 128 11.67 8.04 7.26
N GLU A 129 12.54 7.14 6.83
CA GLU A 129 13.94 7.46 6.53
C GLU A 129 14.06 8.47 5.38
N ALA A 130 13.33 8.24 4.28
CA ALA A 130 13.28 9.16 3.15
C ALA A 130 12.73 10.54 3.56
N ALA A 131 11.63 10.58 4.33
CA ALA A 131 11.08 11.82 4.86
C ALA A 131 12.08 12.57 5.76
N ALA A 132 12.82 11.85 6.62
CA ALA A 132 13.84 12.45 7.47
C ALA A 132 15.00 13.07 6.66
N ARG A 133 15.31 12.53 5.48
CA ARG A 133 16.28 13.11 4.53
C ARG A 133 15.68 14.24 3.68
N GLY A 134 14.39 14.52 3.80
CA GLY A 134 13.69 15.51 2.98
C GLY A 134 13.44 15.05 1.54
N GLU A 135 13.52 13.75 1.28
CA GLU A 135 13.23 13.19 -0.05
C GLU A 135 11.73 13.25 -0.35
N PRO A 136 11.33 13.59 -1.59
CA PRO A 136 9.93 13.62 -1.98
C PRO A 136 9.34 12.21 -2.01
N LEU A 137 8.20 12.03 -1.36
CA LEU A 137 7.46 10.78 -1.28
C LEU A 137 6.12 10.89 -2.01
N ARG A 138 5.64 9.76 -2.53
CA ARG A 138 4.35 9.72 -3.25
C ARG A 138 3.48 8.57 -2.77
N PHE A 139 2.25 8.92 -2.38
CA PHE A 139 1.18 8.02 -1.99
C PHE A 139 -0.02 8.25 -2.92
N GLY A 140 0.04 7.65 -4.10
CA GLY A 140 -0.94 7.88 -5.16
C GLY A 140 -1.04 9.37 -5.55
N PRO A 141 -2.21 10.03 -5.41
CA PRO A 141 -2.39 11.44 -5.77
C PRO A 141 -1.79 12.43 -4.76
N LEU A 142 -1.28 11.96 -3.62
CA LEU A 142 -0.63 12.77 -2.59
C LEU A 142 0.89 12.68 -2.72
N GLY A 143 1.53 13.83 -2.89
CA GLY A 143 2.97 13.99 -2.64
C GLY A 143 3.22 14.49 -1.22
N VAL A 144 4.29 14.03 -0.59
CA VAL A 144 4.81 14.59 0.65
C VAL A 144 6.21 15.09 0.38
N GLU A 145 6.45 16.36 0.66
CA GLU A 145 7.71 17.05 0.41
C GLU A 145 8.18 17.75 1.70
N ARG A 146 9.41 18.24 1.67
CA ARG A 146 10.00 18.94 2.83
C ARG A 146 9.15 20.14 3.29
N GLU A 147 8.64 20.92 2.34
CA GLU A 147 7.92 22.17 2.63
C GLU A 147 6.40 22.00 2.82
N GLY A 148 5.86 20.84 2.46
CA GLY A 148 4.42 20.62 2.51
C GLY A 148 3.96 19.31 1.89
N ILE A 149 2.70 19.29 1.49
CA ILE A 149 2.12 18.22 0.68
C ILE A 149 1.71 18.74 -0.68
N VAL A 150 1.65 17.85 -1.66
CA VAL A 150 1.09 18.14 -2.99
C VAL A 150 -0.17 17.30 -3.16
N LEU A 151 -1.33 17.97 -3.15
CA LEU A 151 -2.64 17.34 -3.31
C LEU A 151 -3.16 17.59 -4.72
N HIS A 152 -3.32 16.55 -5.53
CA HIS A 152 -3.78 16.68 -6.93
C HIS A 152 -2.98 17.70 -7.75
N GLY A 153 -1.66 17.77 -7.51
CA GLY A 153 -0.76 18.72 -8.17
C GLY A 153 -0.78 20.14 -7.60
N LYS A 154 -1.57 20.41 -6.55
CA LYS A 154 -1.58 21.69 -5.85
C LYS A 154 -0.74 21.60 -4.58
N PRO A 155 0.31 22.44 -4.44
CA PRO A 155 1.11 22.45 -3.22
C PRO A 155 0.31 23.07 -2.06
N LEU A 156 0.51 22.53 -0.87
CA LEU A 156 -0.01 23.03 0.39
C LEU A 156 1.13 22.99 1.42
N ALA A 157 1.57 24.15 1.86
CA ALA A 157 2.66 24.24 2.81
C ALA A 157 2.26 23.71 4.19
N TRP A 158 3.22 23.15 4.93
CA TRP A 158 2.96 22.63 6.29
C TRP A 158 2.37 23.68 7.23
N LYS A 159 2.82 24.94 7.10
CA LYS A 159 2.34 26.07 7.92
C LYS A 159 0.85 26.39 7.73
N ASP A 160 0.31 26.07 6.55
CA ASP A 160 -1.08 26.35 6.19
C ASP A 160 -2.00 25.16 6.53
N LEU A 161 -1.41 23.98 6.74
CA LEU A 161 -2.08 22.77 7.18
C LEU A 161 -2.36 22.83 8.69
N ARG A 162 -3.65 22.85 9.07
CA ARG A 162 -4.07 22.95 10.47
C ARG A 162 -4.23 21.61 11.14
N ARG A 163 -4.77 20.64 10.40
CA ARG A 163 -5.04 19.31 10.95
C ARG A 163 -5.20 18.30 9.83
N VAL A 164 -4.81 17.07 10.11
CA VAL A 164 -5.20 15.91 9.32
C VAL A 164 -6.06 15.00 10.17
N HIS A 165 -7.21 14.58 9.65
CA HIS A 165 -7.98 13.49 10.21
C HIS A 165 -7.73 12.22 9.40
N ALA A 166 -7.37 11.13 10.07
CA ALA A 166 -7.49 9.81 9.49
C ALA A 166 -8.89 9.28 9.85
N GLU A 167 -9.71 9.07 8.84
CA GLU A 167 -10.99 8.38 8.94
C GLU A 167 -10.84 6.95 8.44
N ARG A 168 -11.92 6.15 8.50
CA ARG A 168 -11.92 4.74 8.09
C ARG A 168 -11.26 4.51 6.73
N ASP A 169 -11.64 5.23 5.68
CA ASP A 169 -11.21 4.94 4.30
C ASP A 169 -10.45 6.11 3.65
N ALA A 170 -10.16 7.15 4.43
CA ALA A 170 -9.68 8.42 3.89
C ALA A 170 -8.88 9.25 4.88
N PHE A 171 -8.08 10.15 4.33
CA PHE A 171 -7.48 11.27 5.05
C PHE A 171 -8.21 12.56 4.70
N VAL A 172 -8.56 13.36 5.70
CA VAL A 172 -9.14 14.69 5.52
C VAL A 172 -8.13 15.74 5.96
N PHE A 173 -7.64 16.53 5.01
CA PHE A 173 -6.67 17.60 5.22
C PHE A 173 -7.39 18.92 5.38
N HIS A 174 -7.27 19.55 6.54
CA HIS A 174 -7.86 20.83 6.86
C HIS A 174 -6.81 21.93 6.80
N ALA A 175 -7.04 22.96 5.98
CA ALA A 175 -6.07 24.02 5.73
C ALA A 175 -6.72 25.37 5.46
N PHE A 176 -5.94 26.43 5.58
CA PHE A 176 -6.30 27.74 5.03
C PHE A 176 -5.84 27.83 3.57
N GLY A 177 -6.73 28.28 2.70
CA GLY A 177 -6.40 28.67 1.34
C GLY A 177 -5.62 29.98 1.32
N HIS A 178 -5.05 30.30 0.16
CA HIS A 178 -4.33 31.57 -0.05
C HIS A 178 -5.21 32.82 0.14
N ASP A 179 -6.53 32.68 0.02
CA ASP A 179 -7.54 33.71 0.30
C ASP A 179 -7.91 33.79 1.80
N GLY A 180 -7.24 33.02 2.66
CA GLY A 180 -7.54 32.93 4.08
C GLY A 180 -8.79 32.12 4.41
N ARG A 181 -9.46 31.49 3.43
CA ARG A 181 -10.64 30.66 3.68
C ARG A 181 -10.23 29.28 4.18
N PHE A 182 -10.91 28.81 5.22
CA PHE A 182 -10.72 27.45 5.73
C PHE A 182 -11.44 26.43 4.83
N GLY A 183 -10.76 25.35 4.47
CA GLY A 183 -11.31 24.28 3.65
C GLY A 183 -10.78 22.90 4.07
N GLY A 184 -11.47 21.86 3.61
CA GLY A 184 -11.10 20.47 3.82
C GLY A 184 -10.98 19.73 2.49
N VAL A 185 -9.90 18.98 2.29
CA VAL A 185 -9.75 18.06 1.16
C VAL A 185 -9.79 16.64 1.68
N ARG A 186 -10.79 15.87 1.24
CA ARG A 186 -10.88 14.44 1.51
C ARG A 186 -10.13 13.65 0.45
N LEU A 187 -9.27 12.74 0.87
CA LEU A 187 -8.55 11.83 0.00
C LEU A 187 -8.77 10.39 0.43
N ALA A 188 -9.51 9.64 -0.38
CA ALA A 188 -9.77 8.21 -0.21
C ALA A 188 -8.82 7.37 -1.08
N LEU A 189 -8.79 6.05 -0.83
CA LEU A 189 -8.01 5.08 -1.62
C LEU A 189 -6.53 5.45 -1.72
N VAL A 190 -5.92 5.73 -0.56
CA VAL A 190 -4.51 6.07 -0.48
C VAL A 190 -3.69 4.79 -0.31
N PRO A 191 -2.70 4.52 -1.18
CA PRO A 191 -1.84 3.36 -1.03
C PRO A 191 -0.95 3.51 0.20
N HIS A 192 -0.68 2.39 0.88
CA HIS A 192 0.13 2.32 2.09
C HIS A 192 -0.29 3.34 3.15
N PRO A 193 -1.57 3.36 3.57
CA PRO A 193 -2.10 4.43 4.41
C PRO A 193 -1.39 4.51 5.77
N ARG A 194 -0.87 3.40 6.31
CA ARG A 194 -0.07 3.38 7.54
C ARG A 194 1.31 4.03 7.38
N ALA A 195 1.96 3.86 6.23
CA ALA A 195 3.21 4.54 5.91
C ALA A 195 3.01 6.05 5.76
N LEU A 196 1.95 6.45 5.05
CA LEU A 196 1.57 7.87 4.97
C LEU A 196 1.30 8.44 6.37
N LEU A 197 0.50 7.76 7.19
CA LEU A 197 0.19 8.21 8.55
C LEU A 197 1.47 8.42 9.38
N ALA A 198 2.43 7.49 9.28
CA ALA A 198 3.70 7.58 9.98
C ALA A 198 4.52 8.81 9.55
N VAL A 199 4.56 9.09 8.25
CA VAL A 199 5.24 10.27 7.70
C VAL A 199 4.52 11.57 8.11
N LEU A 200 3.19 11.64 7.97
CA LEU A 200 2.43 12.83 8.35
C LEU A 200 2.62 13.20 9.82
N ARG A 201 2.70 12.21 10.71
CA ARG A 201 2.97 12.42 12.15
C ARG A 201 4.34 13.03 12.44
N MET A 202 5.28 12.98 11.50
CA MET A 202 6.57 13.66 11.63
C MET A 202 6.46 15.18 11.39
N HIS A 203 5.44 15.64 10.67
CA HIS A 203 5.30 17.03 10.24
C HIS A 203 4.10 17.77 10.84
N THR A 204 3.04 17.03 11.20
CA THR A 204 1.79 17.64 11.67
C THR A 204 1.04 16.76 12.66
N LYS A 205 0.09 17.36 13.37
CA LYS A 205 -0.83 16.63 14.26
C LYS A 205 -1.87 15.90 13.41
N VAL A 206 -1.84 14.57 13.47
CA VAL A 206 -2.87 13.70 12.88
C VAL A 206 -3.80 13.20 13.98
N VAL A 207 -5.11 13.41 13.81
CA VAL A 207 -6.15 12.89 14.71
C VAL A 207 -6.79 11.66 14.08
N MET A 208 -6.88 10.57 14.82
CA MET A 208 -7.60 9.37 14.37
C MET A 208 -9.07 9.50 14.77
N LYS A 209 -9.98 9.56 13.79
CA LYS A 209 -11.41 9.70 14.06
C LYS A 209 -12.02 8.30 14.20
N GLY A 210 -12.42 7.92 15.42
CA GLY A 210 -12.96 6.59 15.73
C GLY A 210 -12.26 5.84 16.88
N LEU A 211 -11.17 6.39 17.41
CA LEU A 211 -10.39 5.84 18.54
C LEU A 211 -10.53 6.65 19.84
N GLU A 212 -11.46 7.61 19.88
CA GLU A 212 -11.85 8.26 21.14
C GLU A 212 -12.71 7.25 21.91
N LEU A 213 -12.08 6.48 22.80
CA LEU A 213 -12.79 5.71 23.82
C LEU A 213 -13.68 6.67 24.61
N PRO A 214 -14.95 6.30 24.91
CA PRO A 214 -15.68 7.02 25.95
C PRO A 214 -14.88 6.88 27.25
N GLY A 215 -14.58 8.02 27.88
CA GLY A 215 -13.94 8.08 29.19
C GLY A 215 -14.83 7.57 30.31
#